data_AF-A0A9W6TGG5-F1
#
_entry.id   AF-A0A9W6TGG5-F1
#
_cell.length_a   1.000
_cell.length_b   1.000
_cell.length_c   1.000
_cell.angle_alpha   90.00
_cell.angle_beta   90.00
_cell.angle_gamma   90.00
#
_symmetry.space_group_name_H-M   'P 1'
#
loop_
_entity.id
_entity.type
_entity.pdbx_description
1 polymer ?
#
loop_
_entity_poly.entity_id
_entity_poly.type
_entity_poly.pdbx_seq_one_letter_code
_entity_poly.pdbx_strand_id
1 'polypeptide(L)'
;MERQALEKGDVSMLATLRIGELDKLVAAMRQKQAITQAAIDHYESEIGHIDREVANIMVRYTPMCKRLEARRQERSDLQRQLDDMRRQFGDVLAATKKRLRASSHEHVQHIRHEASAELAGARGYSLGRNSTVYQKPRK
;
A
#
# COMPACT_ATOMS: atom_id res chain seq x y z
N MET A 1 -82.85 10.92 -10.78
CA MET A 1 -84.08 11.48 -10.19
C MET A 1 -84.44 10.85 -8.83
N GLU A 2 -83.75 9.80 -8.35
CA GLU A 2 -84.04 9.17 -7.03
C GLU A 2 -83.29 9.81 -5.84
N ARG A 3 -82.33 10.71 -6.07
CA ARG A 3 -81.52 11.30 -4.98
C ARG A 3 -82.19 12.46 -4.22
N GLN A 4 -83.29 13.01 -4.74
CA GLN A 4 -83.93 14.20 -4.15
C GLN A 4 -85.25 13.91 -3.42
N ALA A 5 -85.78 12.68 -3.47
CA ALA A 5 -87.03 12.32 -2.78
C ALA A 5 -86.83 11.92 -1.29
N LEU A 6 -85.57 11.85 -0.82
CA LEU A 6 -85.21 11.36 0.52
C LEU A 6 -84.94 12.47 1.55
N GLU A 7 -84.98 13.74 1.16
CA GLU A 7 -84.53 14.86 2.01
C GLU A 7 -85.55 15.35 3.06
N LYS A 8 -86.78 14.80 3.13
CA LYS A 8 -87.79 15.23 4.11
C LYS A 8 -88.46 14.12 4.94
N GLY A 9 -87.98 12.88 4.87
CA GLY A 9 -88.69 11.71 5.41
C GLY A 9 -88.16 11.11 6.72
N ASP A 10 -86.86 10.81 6.85
CA ASP A 10 -86.33 10.14 8.04
C ASP A 10 -84.86 10.47 8.26
N VAL A 11 -84.60 11.49 9.10
CA VAL A 11 -83.24 11.93 9.50
C VAL A 11 -82.42 10.75 10.07
N SER A 12 -83.09 9.82 10.75
CA SER A 12 -82.49 8.61 11.31
C SER A 12 -81.94 7.68 10.23
N MET A 13 -82.67 7.48 9.12
CA MET A 13 -82.23 6.60 8.03
C MET A 13 -81.02 7.18 7.27
N LEU A 14 -81.03 8.50 7.04
CA LEU A 14 -79.89 9.19 6.43
C LEU A 14 -78.64 9.12 7.32
N ALA A 15 -78.80 9.24 8.64
CA ALA A 15 -77.71 9.08 9.60
C ALA A 15 -77.13 7.67 9.56
N THR A 16 -77.97 6.63 9.54
CA THR A 16 -77.52 5.23 9.44
C THR A 16 -76.74 4.94 8.15
N LEU A 17 -77.18 5.50 7.01
CA LEU A 17 -76.46 5.37 5.74
C LEU A 17 -75.08 6.04 5.81
N ARG A 18 -75.00 7.25 6.37
CA ARG A 18 -73.71 7.96 6.56
C ARG A 18 -72.78 7.23 7.52
N ILE A 19 -73.30 6.65 8.60
CA ILE A 19 -72.53 5.83 9.53
C ILE A 19 -71.96 4.60 8.80
N GLY A 20 -72.78 3.91 7.99
CA GLY A 20 -72.31 2.76 7.21
C GLY A 20 -71.27 3.11 6.13
N GLU A 21 -71.34 4.31 5.53
CA GLU A 21 -70.30 4.81 4.63
C GLU A 21 -68.99 5.15 5.37
N LEU A 22 -69.09 5.77 6.55
CA LEU A 22 -67.94 6.05 7.41
C LEU A 22 -67.28 4.74 7.89
N ASP A 23 -68.05 3.72 8.26
CA ASP A 23 -67.52 2.42 8.68
C ASP A 23 -66.75 1.74 7.55
N LYS A 24 -67.25 1.83 6.30
CA LYS A 24 -66.53 1.32 5.12
C LYS A 24 -65.22 2.07 4.88
N LEU A 25 -65.22 3.41 5.04
CA LEU A 25 -64.00 4.22 4.92
C LEU A 25 -62.99 3.86 6.02
N VAL A 26 -63.44 3.70 7.27
CA VAL A 26 -62.60 3.29 8.40
C VAL A 26 -62.02 1.89 8.16
N ALA A 27 -62.82 0.94 7.68
CA ALA A 27 -62.35 -0.41 7.35
C ALA A 27 -61.29 -0.37 6.25
N ALA A 28 -61.52 0.40 5.17
CA ALA A 28 -60.54 0.57 4.09
C ALA A 28 -59.24 1.24 4.58
N MET A 29 -59.35 2.23 5.48
CA MET A 29 -58.19 2.90 6.07
C MET A 29 -57.38 1.94 6.95
N ARG A 30 -58.04 1.12 7.79
CA ARG A 30 -57.38 0.09 8.61
C ARG A 30 -56.68 -0.96 7.75
N GLN A 31 -57.29 -1.38 6.66
CA GLN A 31 -56.67 -2.31 5.72
C GLN A 31 -55.40 -1.69 5.10
N LYS A 32 -55.45 -0.43 4.64
CA LYS A 32 -54.28 0.28 4.13
C LYS A 32 -53.18 0.44 5.20
N GLN A 33 -53.57 0.74 6.43
CA GLN A 33 -52.64 0.82 7.56
C GLN A 33 -51.94 -0.52 7.82
N ALA A 34 -52.69 -1.64 7.79
CA ALA A 34 -52.10 -2.96 7.97
C ALA A 34 -51.11 -3.32 6.84
N ILE A 35 -51.44 -2.99 5.59
CA ILE A 35 -50.55 -3.22 4.43
C ILE A 35 -49.27 -2.38 4.56
N THR A 36 -49.41 -1.10 4.92
CA THR A 36 -48.26 -0.20 5.10
C THR A 36 -47.38 -0.62 6.26
N GLN A 37 -47.96 -1.05 7.38
CA GLN A 37 -47.19 -1.59 8.51
C GLN A 37 -46.42 -2.86 8.11
N ALA A 38 -47.08 -3.80 7.42
CA ALA A 38 -46.40 -5.00 6.94
C ALA A 38 -45.24 -4.69 5.99
N ALA A 39 -45.37 -3.66 5.15
CA ALA A 39 -44.29 -3.20 4.29
C ALA A 39 -43.14 -2.56 5.09
N ILE A 40 -43.45 -1.77 6.12
CA ILE A 40 -42.44 -1.19 7.03
C ILE A 40 -41.66 -2.32 7.72
N ASP A 41 -42.34 -3.28 8.32
CA ASP A 41 -41.72 -4.40 9.03
C ASP A 41 -40.80 -5.21 8.08
N HIS A 42 -41.22 -5.40 6.83
CA HIS A 42 -40.41 -6.04 5.81
C HIS A 42 -39.13 -5.25 5.51
N TYR A 43 -39.24 -3.94 5.24
CA TYR A 43 -38.08 -3.11 4.96
C TYR A 43 -37.13 -2.98 6.16
N GLU A 44 -37.64 -2.94 7.39
CA GLU A 44 -36.81 -2.99 8.59
C GLU A 44 -35.99 -4.29 8.67
N SER A 45 -36.59 -5.42 8.28
CA SER A 45 -35.89 -6.71 8.24
C SER A 45 -34.79 -6.74 7.17
N GLU A 46 -35.04 -6.14 5.99
CA GLU A 46 -34.06 -6.03 4.91
C GLU A 46 -32.90 -5.10 5.30
N ILE A 47 -33.18 -3.95 5.89
CA ILE A 47 -32.15 -3.03 6.40
C ILE A 47 -31.29 -3.76 7.44
N GLY A 48 -31.92 -4.47 8.39
CA GLY A 48 -31.19 -5.26 9.38
C GLY A 48 -30.37 -6.40 8.77
N HIS A 49 -30.77 -6.94 7.62
CA HIS A 49 -29.95 -7.91 6.88
C HIS A 49 -28.73 -7.23 6.24
N ILE A 50 -28.92 -6.12 5.55
CA ILE A 50 -27.84 -5.33 4.93
C ILE A 50 -26.79 -4.92 5.97
N ASP A 51 -27.22 -4.45 7.14
CA ASP A 51 -26.30 -4.05 8.22
C ASP A 51 -25.41 -5.21 8.67
N ARG A 52 -25.96 -6.42 8.77
CA ARG A 52 -25.19 -7.63 9.10
C ARG A 52 -24.20 -8.00 7.99
N GLU A 53 -24.60 -7.87 6.73
CA GLU A 53 -23.71 -8.12 5.60
C GLU A 53 -22.55 -7.14 5.57
N VAL A 54 -22.82 -5.84 5.78
CA VAL A 54 -21.80 -4.80 5.88
C VAL A 54 -20.83 -5.12 7.03
N ALA A 55 -21.35 -5.46 8.21
CA ALA A 55 -20.51 -5.85 9.35
C ALA A 55 -19.62 -7.06 9.01
N ASN A 56 -20.18 -8.09 8.37
CA ASN A 56 -19.44 -9.29 7.95
C ASN A 56 -18.35 -8.96 6.92
N ILE A 57 -18.64 -8.09 5.96
CA ILE A 57 -17.66 -7.61 4.98
C ILE A 57 -16.54 -6.86 5.70
N MET A 58 -16.86 -5.96 6.62
CA MET A 58 -15.88 -5.16 7.36
C MET A 58 -14.95 -6.01 8.23
N VAL A 59 -15.48 -7.09 8.83
CA VAL A 59 -14.68 -8.08 9.58
C VAL A 59 -13.62 -8.74 8.69
N ARG A 60 -13.90 -8.96 7.40
CA ARG A 60 -12.95 -9.55 6.44
C ARG A 60 -12.03 -8.51 5.81
N TYR A 61 -12.57 -7.33 5.49
CA TYR A 61 -11.86 -6.25 4.82
C TYR A 61 -10.75 -5.65 5.69
N THR A 62 -11.07 -5.34 6.95
CA THR A 62 -10.13 -4.70 7.90
C THR A 62 -8.82 -5.48 8.08
N PRO A 63 -8.81 -6.80 8.34
CA PRO A 63 -7.56 -7.55 8.45
C PRO A 63 -6.83 -7.66 7.11
N MET A 64 -7.51 -7.65 5.95
CA MET A 64 -6.84 -7.61 4.65
C MET A 64 -6.07 -6.30 4.45
N CYS A 65 -6.65 -5.16 4.85
CA CYS A 65 -5.95 -3.88 4.82
C CYS A 65 -4.69 -3.89 5.70
N LYS A 66 -4.80 -4.38 6.94
CA LYS A 66 -3.65 -4.50 7.85
C LYS A 66 -2.55 -5.40 7.27
N ARG A 67 -2.93 -6.53 6.65
CA ARG A 67 -1.97 -7.43 5.97
C ARG A 67 -1.30 -6.74 4.79
N LEU A 68 -2.03 -5.94 4.01
CA LEU A 68 -1.48 -5.20 2.89
C LEU A 68 -0.45 -4.15 3.35
N GLU A 69 -0.76 -3.43 4.43
CA GLU A 69 0.15 -2.46 5.04
C GLU A 69 1.43 -3.13 5.55
N ALA A 70 1.30 -4.26 6.26
CA ALA A 70 2.45 -5.05 6.71
C ALA A 70 3.33 -5.50 5.54
N ARG A 71 2.73 -5.99 4.44
CA ARG A 71 3.48 -6.37 3.23
C ARG A 71 4.17 -5.19 2.55
N ARG A 72 3.55 -4.01 2.55
CA ARG A 72 4.19 -2.79 2.02
C ARG A 72 5.40 -2.41 2.87
N GLN A 73 5.30 -2.50 4.19
CA GLN A 73 6.40 -2.22 5.10
C GLN A 73 7.55 -3.22 4.90
N GLU A 74 7.27 -4.52 4.87
CA GLU A 74 8.25 -5.56 4.57
C GLU A 74 8.99 -5.31 3.26
N ARG A 75 8.27 -4.94 2.19
CA ARG A 75 8.87 -4.60 0.89
C ARG A 75 9.83 -3.41 1.01
N SER A 76 9.42 -2.37 1.73
CA SER A 76 10.25 -1.18 1.94
C SER A 76 11.53 -1.50 2.72
N ASP A 77 11.44 -2.37 3.72
CA ASP A 77 12.61 -2.77 4.52
C ASP A 77 13.56 -3.67 3.73
N LEU A 78 13.03 -4.61 2.94
CA LEU A 78 13.83 -5.42 2.00
C LEU A 78 14.53 -4.55 0.95
N GLN A 79 13.85 -3.53 0.43
CA GLN A 79 14.46 -2.61 -0.53
C GLN A 79 15.66 -1.87 0.09
N ARG A 80 15.52 -1.39 1.34
CA ARG A 80 16.63 -0.76 2.07
C ARG A 80 17.81 -1.71 2.26
N GLN A 81 17.53 -2.95 2.67
CA GLN A 81 18.57 -3.98 2.83
C GLN A 81 19.30 -4.27 1.51
N LEU A 82 18.57 -4.34 0.39
CA LEU A 82 19.18 -4.52 -0.94
C LEU A 82 20.06 -3.33 -1.33
N ASP A 83 19.60 -2.10 -1.07
CA ASP A 83 20.36 -0.89 -1.36
C ASP A 83 21.65 -0.82 -0.53
N ASP A 84 21.59 -1.20 0.75
CA ASP A 84 22.74 -1.26 1.63
C ASP A 84 23.72 -2.36 1.22
N MET A 85 23.24 -3.57 0.92
CA MET A 85 24.10 -4.64 0.39
C MET A 85 24.75 -4.22 -0.92
N ARG A 86 24.01 -3.56 -1.83
CA ARG A 86 24.55 -3.04 -3.09
C ARG A 86 25.69 -2.06 -2.86
N ARG A 87 25.56 -1.16 -1.89
CA ARG A 87 26.63 -0.22 -1.50
C ARG A 87 27.84 -0.96 -0.95
N GLN A 88 27.64 -1.89 -0.02
CA GLN A 88 28.71 -2.70 0.57
C GLN A 88 29.46 -3.51 -0.49
N PHE A 89 28.76 -4.13 -1.44
CA PHE A 89 29.39 -4.82 -2.57
C PHE A 89 30.19 -3.86 -3.45
N GLY A 90 29.66 -2.67 -3.72
CA GLY A 90 30.39 -1.62 -4.44
C GLY A 90 31.70 -1.24 -3.75
N ASP A 91 31.66 -1.05 -2.42
CA ASP A 91 32.83 -0.70 -1.62
C ASP A 91 33.88 -1.83 -1.60
N VAL A 92 33.44 -3.08 -1.45
CA VAL A 92 34.32 -4.25 -1.50
C VAL A 92 35.01 -4.36 -2.86
N LEU A 93 34.27 -4.18 -3.97
CA LEU A 93 34.86 -4.22 -5.31
C LEU A 93 35.85 -3.08 -5.53
N ALA A 94 35.52 -1.86 -5.08
CA ALA A 94 36.40 -0.71 -5.17
C ALA A 94 37.69 -0.91 -4.37
N ALA A 95 37.57 -1.38 -3.12
CA ALA A 95 38.70 -1.68 -2.24
C ALA A 95 39.58 -2.80 -2.82
N THR A 96 38.97 -3.87 -3.33
CA THR A 96 39.68 -5.00 -3.95
C THR A 96 40.45 -4.55 -5.18
N LYS A 97 39.81 -3.78 -6.07
CA LYS A 97 40.47 -3.19 -7.26
C LYS A 97 41.64 -2.29 -6.87
N LYS A 98 41.49 -1.47 -5.83
CA LYS A 98 42.57 -0.60 -5.32
C LYS A 98 43.74 -1.43 -4.79
N ARG A 99 43.47 -2.46 -3.97
CA ARG A 99 44.50 -3.36 -3.42
C ARG A 99 45.24 -4.12 -4.52
N LEU A 100 44.52 -4.65 -5.51
CA LEU A 100 45.13 -5.39 -6.62
C LEU A 100 46.09 -4.50 -7.43
N ARG A 101 45.68 -3.25 -7.72
CA ARG A 101 46.54 -2.27 -8.42
C ARG A 101 47.77 -1.90 -7.60
N ALA A 102 47.61 -1.67 -6.29
CA ALA A 102 48.73 -1.37 -5.40
C ALA A 102 49.70 -2.55 -5.35
N SER A 103 49.21 -3.77 -5.11
CA SER A 103 50.02 -4.99 -5.05
C SER A 103 50.76 -5.26 -6.36
N SER A 104 50.11 -5.11 -7.52
CA SER A 104 50.76 -5.25 -8.82
C SER A 104 51.87 -4.21 -9.01
N HIS A 105 51.63 -2.97 -8.59
CA HIS A 105 52.63 -1.91 -8.69
C HIS A 105 53.83 -2.16 -7.76
N GLU A 106 53.57 -2.53 -6.51
CA GLU A 106 54.59 -2.90 -5.51
C GLU A 106 55.42 -4.09 -5.98
N HIS A 107 54.78 -5.12 -6.56
CA HIS A 107 55.48 -6.28 -7.11
C HIS A 107 56.42 -5.91 -8.26
N VAL A 108 55.97 -5.08 -9.21
CA VAL A 108 56.83 -4.59 -10.30
C VAL A 108 57.97 -3.73 -9.76
N GLN A 109 57.71 -2.90 -8.75
CA GLN A 109 58.77 -2.14 -8.09
C GLN A 109 59.78 -3.07 -7.44
N HIS A 110 59.34 -4.11 -6.71
CA HIS A 110 60.23 -5.08 -6.07
C HIS A 110 61.14 -5.76 -7.08
N ILE A 111 60.58 -6.31 -8.17
CA ILE A 111 61.36 -6.94 -9.25
C ILE A 111 62.39 -5.96 -9.82
N ARG A 112 62.01 -4.69 -10.03
CA ARG A 112 62.95 -3.68 -10.53
C ARG A 112 64.07 -3.39 -9.55
N HIS A 113 63.78 -3.35 -8.25
CA HIS A 113 64.81 -3.13 -7.22
C HIS A 113 65.76 -4.32 -7.12
N GLU A 114 65.24 -5.55 -7.12
CA GLU A 114 66.04 -6.78 -7.13
C GLU A 114 66.94 -6.87 -8.36
N ALA A 115 66.38 -6.71 -9.57
CA ALA A 115 67.16 -6.72 -10.80
C ALA A 115 68.23 -5.61 -10.82
N SER A 116 67.92 -4.44 -10.27
CA SER A 116 68.90 -3.34 -10.16
C SER A 116 70.02 -3.66 -9.17
N ALA A 117 69.70 -4.32 -8.05
CA ALA A 117 70.66 -4.75 -7.05
C ALA A 117 71.58 -5.85 -7.59
N GLU A 118 71.02 -6.84 -8.30
CA GLU A 118 71.80 -7.89 -8.97
C GLU A 118 72.75 -7.31 -10.02
N LEU A 119 72.26 -6.41 -10.88
CA LEU A 119 73.09 -5.73 -11.88
C LEU A 119 74.20 -4.89 -11.24
N ALA A 120 73.92 -4.19 -10.14
CA ALA A 120 74.92 -3.43 -9.41
C ALA A 120 75.98 -4.33 -8.78
N GLY A 121 75.58 -5.47 -8.20
CA GLY A 121 76.48 -6.48 -7.66
C GLY A 121 77.38 -7.09 -8.74
N ALA A 122 76.82 -7.42 -9.92
CA ALA A 122 77.58 -7.97 -11.04
C ALA A 122 78.56 -6.97 -11.67
N ARG A 123 78.20 -5.67 -11.72
CA ARG A 123 79.03 -4.62 -12.33
C ARG A 123 80.03 -3.98 -11.35
N GLY A 124 79.80 -4.12 -10.04
CA GLY A 124 80.61 -3.51 -8.98
C GLY A 124 80.29 -2.04 -8.68
N TYR A 125 79.30 -1.44 -9.34
CA TYR A 125 78.82 -0.08 -9.07
C TYR A 125 77.34 0.06 -9.46
N SER A 126 76.61 0.94 -8.78
CA SER A 126 75.19 1.20 -9.08
C SER A 126 75.05 2.22 -10.22
N LEU A 127 73.92 2.19 -10.94
CA LEU A 127 73.51 3.19 -11.96
C LEU A 127 72.23 3.94 -11.57
N GLY A 128 71.86 3.89 -10.29
CA GLY A 128 70.67 4.58 -9.78
C GLY A 128 70.84 6.11 -9.82
N ARG A 129 69.73 6.83 -9.63
CA ARG A 129 69.69 8.31 -9.60
C ARG A 129 70.69 8.95 -8.61
N ASN A 130 71.16 8.18 -7.63
CA ASN A 130 72.10 8.62 -6.60
C ASN A 130 73.55 8.21 -6.87
N SER A 131 73.82 7.40 -7.91
CA SER A 131 75.15 6.80 -8.14
C SER A 131 75.94 7.43 -9.27
N THR A 132 75.27 8.13 -10.18
CA THR A 132 75.92 8.99 -11.16
C THR A 132 75.60 10.44 -10.83
N VAL A 133 76.61 11.31 -10.98
CA VAL A 133 76.51 12.76 -10.81
C VAL A 133 75.34 13.27 -11.66
N TYR A 134 74.19 13.45 -11.03
CA TYR A 134 72.99 13.96 -11.69
C TYR A 134 73.21 15.45 -11.95
N GLN A 135 73.67 15.79 -13.16
CA GLN A 135 73.81 17.19 -13.56
C GLN A 135 72.42 17.82 -13.57
N LYS A 136 72.18 18.77 -12.65
CA LYS A 136 70.95 19.59 -12.67
C LYS A 136 70.84 20.26 -14.04
N PRO A 137 69.70 20.15 -14.73
CA PRO A 137 69.51 20.86 -15.99
C PRO A 137 69.69 22.36 -15.72
N ARG A 138 70.61 23.00 -16.47
CA ARG A 138 70.78 24.46 -16.43
C ARG A 138 69.48 25.10 -16.89
N LYS A 139 69.00 26.07 -16.11
CA LYS A 139 67.86 26.94 -16.44
C LYS A 139 68.11 27.67 -17.76
#